data_AF-A0A419DZG7-F1
#
_entry.id   AF-A0A419DZG7-F1
#
_cell.length_a   1.000
_cell.length_b   1.000
_cell.length_c   1.000
_cell.angle_alpha   90.00
_cell.angle_beta   90.00
_cell.angle_gamma   90.00
#
_symmetry.space_group_name_H-M   'P 1'
#
loop_
_entity.id
_entity.type
_entity.pdbx_description
1 polymer ?
#
loop_
_entity_poly.entity_id
_entity_poly.type
_entity_poly.pdbx_seq_one_letter_code
_entity_poly.pdbx_strand_id
1 'polypeptide(L)'
;MVARYQGEGVFEALGRSKRDADHEYVIGEIYRLERIEERSEASHRSYFAAIREAWANLPEHLAERFPTPEHLRKYALIRCGYATQRQHVCASKAEAQRFAAFVRPIDEYSIVTTQGNIVTVWTASSQSYRAMKKQRFLESQRAVRDYCASLIGVNADNLQENAGKAA
;
A
#
# COMPACT_ATOMS: atom_id res chain seq x y z
N MET A 1 5.32 -22.42 12.84
CA MET A 1 4.53 -23.67 12.81
C MET A 1 3.04 -23.35 12.70
N VAL A 2 2.25 -24.13 11.97
CA VAL A 2 0.78 -23.99 11.90
C VAL A 2 0.11 -25.21 12.50
N ALA A 3 -0.88 -24.98 13.37
CA ALA A 3 -1.67 -26.03 14.01
C ALA A 3 -3.17 -25.71 13.97
N ARG A 4 -4.00 -26.75 13.90
CA ARG A 4 -5.45 -26.68 14.01
C ARG A 4 -5.85 -26.79 15.49
N TYR A 5 -6.70 -25.88 15.95
CA TYR A 5 -7.33 -26.01 17.26
C TYR A 5 -8.49 -27.01 17.18
N GLN A 6 -8.46 -28.05 18.01
CA GLN A 6 -9.47 -29.13 18.03
C GLN A 6 -10.49 -28.97 19.17
N GLY A 7 -10.33 -27.94 20.03
CA GLY A 7 -11.10 -27.80 21.26
C GLY A 7 -10.32 -28.30 22.48
N GLU A 8 -10.79 -27.97 23.68
CA GLU A 8 -10.25 -28.48 24.95
C GLU A 8 -8.73 -28.25 25.16
N GLY A 9 -8.17 -27.20 24.54
CA GLY A 9 -6.74 -26.92 24.61
C GLY A 9 -5.85 -27.80 23.71
N VAL A 10 -6.45 -28.66 22.86
CA VAL A 10 -5.73 -29.55 21.97
C VAL A 10 -5.42 -28.86 20.63
N PHE A 11 -4.15 -28.91 20.23
CA PHE A 11 -3.68 -28.42 18.94
C PHE A 11 -3.07 -29.57 18.11
N GLU A 12 -3.41 -29.63 16.82
CA GLU A 12 -2.86 -30.61 15.89
C GLU A 12 -2.01 -29.90 14.82
N ALA A 13 -0.70 -30.21 14.76
CA ALA A 13 0.18 -29.70 13.70
C ALA A 13 -0.26 -30.20 12.32
N LEU A 14 -0.17 -29.34 11.29
CA LEU A 14 -0.66 -29.66 9.93
C LEU A 14 0.48 -29.79 8.90
N GLY A 15 0.36 -30.73 7.97
CA GLY A 15 1.24 -30.82 6.79
C GLY A 15 2.74 -30.83 7.14
N ARG A 16 3.50 -29.89 6.56
CA ARG A 16 4.94 -29.73 6.81
C ARG A 16 5.27 -29.48 8.29
N SER A 17 4.37 -28.80 9.02
CA SER A 17 4.55 -28.50 10.44
C SER A 17 4.57 -29.72 11.35
N LYS A 18 4.12 -30.91 10.91
CA LYS A 18 4.29 -32.14 11.68
C LYS A 18 5.78 -32.51 11.85
N ARG A 19 6.54 -32.46 10.74
CA ARG A 19 7.98 -32.75 10.76
C ARG A 19 8.76 -31.70 11.55
N ASP A 20 8.40 -30.43 11.39
CA ASP A 20 9.02 -29.34 12.14
C ASP A 20 8.74 -29.52 13.64
N ALA A 21 7.52 -29.94 14.00
CA ALA A 21 7.16 -30.19 15.39
C ALA A 21 7.95 -31.36 16.02
N ASP A 22 8.11 -32.47 15.29
CA ASP A 22 8.88 -33.64 15.74
C ASP A 22 10.38 -33.31 15.95
N HIS A 23 10.89 -32.29 15.24
CA HIS A 23 12.27 -31.85 15.35
C HIS A 23 12.48 -30.78 16.44
N GLU A 24 11.49 -29.90 16.65
CA GLU A 24 11.60 -28.74 17.53
C GLU A 24 11.05 -28.96 18.95
N TYR A 25 10.16 -29.94 19.16
CA TYR A 25 9.49 -30.17 20.44
C TYR A 25 9.71 -31.59 20.98
N VAL A 26 9.76 -31.71 22.30
CA VAL A 26 9.97 -32.96 23.03
C VAL A 26 8.66 -33.41 23.71
N ILE A 27 8.33 -34.69 23.57
CA ILE A 27 7.16 -35.30 24.20
C ILE A 27 7.22 -35.11 25.73
N GLY A 28 6.18 -34.50 26.28
CA GLY A 28 6.02 -34.28 27.72
C GLY A 28 6.55 -32.94 28.24
N GLU A 29 7.23 -32.14 27.41
CA GLU A 29 7.66 -30.80 27.80
C GLU A 29 6.55 -29.75 27.68
N ILE A 30 6.62 -28.73 28.54
CA ILE A 30 5.67 -27.62 28.56
C ILE A 30 6.27 -26.45 27.80
N TYR A 31 5.63 -26.09 26.69
CA TYR A 31 5.99 -24.92 25.89
C TYR A 31 4.98 -23.79 26.09
N ARG A 32 5.46 -22.54 26.07
CA ARG A 32 4.57 -21.37 26.04
C ARG A 32 4.02 -21.21 24.63
N LEU A 33 2.70 -21.29 24.50
CA LEU A 33 1.99 -21.04 23.26
C LEU A 33 1.62 -19.56 23.18
N GLU A 34 2.09 -18.86 22.15
CA GLU A 34 1.64 -17.52 21.81
C GLU A 34 0.74 -17.57 20.58
N ARG A 35 -0.42 -16.90 20.63
CA ARG A 35 -1.25 -16.71 19.46
C ARG A 35 -0.56 -15.72 18.53
N ILE A 36 0.17 -16.25 17.56
CA ILE A 36 0.68 -15.45 16.44
C ILE A 36 -0.50 -15.25 15.48
N GLU A 37 -1.17 -14.11 15.58
CA GLU A 37 -1.92 -13.61 14.43
C GLU A 37 -0.89 -13.23 13.38
N GLU A 38 -0.62 -14.13 12.43
CA GLU A 38 0.04 -13.78 11.18
C GLU A 38 -0.79 -12.67 10.54
N ARG A 39 -0.39 -11.43 10.82
CA ARG A 39 -1.04 -10.28 10.25
C ARG A 39 -0.85 -10.38 8.75
N SER A 40 -1.97 -10.57 8.06
CA SER A 40 -2.28 -9.80 6.87
C SER A 40 -1.52 -10.13 5.59
N GLU A 41 -0.84 -11.27 5.42
CA GLU A 41 -0.40 -11.65 4.06
C GLU A 41 -1.57 -11.69 3.08
N ALA A 42 -2.71 -12.25 3.51
CA ALA A 42 -3.94 -12.23 2.72
C ALA A 42 -4.42 -10.80 2.44
N SER A 43 -4.33 -9.87 3.41
CA SER A 43 -4.70 -8.47 3.21
C SER A 43 -3.71 -7.72 2.30
N HIS A 44 -2.41 -7.95 2.46
CA HIS A 44 -1.35 -7.44 1.59
C HIS A 44 -1.58 -7.95 0.16
N ARG A 45 -1.76 -9.25 -0.03
CA ARG A 45 -2.06 -9.86 -1.34
C ARG A 45 -3.33 -9.27 -1.94
N SER A 46 -4.41 -9.18 -1.17
CA SER A 46 -5.67 -8.56 -1.58
C SER A 46 -5.50 -7.08 -1.92
N TYR A 47 -4.67 -6.34 -1.20
CA TYR A 47 -4.36 -4.94 -1.48
C TYR A 47 -3.67 -4.79 -2.83
N PHE A 48 -2.55 -5.48 -3.04
CA PHE A 48 -1.82 -5.41 -4.31
C PHE A 48 -2.64 -5.96 -5.48
N ALA A 49 -3.50 -6.96 -5.25
CA ALA A 49 -4.45 -7.42 -6.26
C ALA A 49 -5.45 -6.32 -6.65
N ALA A 50 -6.04 -5.62 -5.67
CA ALA A 50 -6.97 -4.52 -5.95
C ALA A 50 -6.31 -3.36 -6.71
N ILE A 51 -5.04 -3.04 -6.41
CA ILE A 51 -4.29 -2.02 -7.16
C ILE A 51 -4.03 -2.45 -8.59
N ARG A 52 -3.65 -3.71 -8.82
CA ARG A 52 -3.46 -4.25 -10.18
C ARG A 52 -4.75 -4.19 -10.98
N GLU A 53 -5.86 -4.56 -10.36
CA GLU A 53 -7.18 -4.49 -10.99
C GLU A 53 -7.54 -3.05 -11.36
N ALA A 54 -7.39 -2.11 -10.43
CA ALA A 54 -7.66 -0.70 -10.71
C ALA A 54 -6.74 -0.14 -11.81
N TRP A 55 -5.46 -0.50 -11.81
CA TRP A 55 -4.51 -0.10 -12.83
C TRP A 55 -4.88 -0.64 -14.22
N ALA A 56 -5.33 -1.89 -14.31
CA ALA A 56 -5.76 -2.50 -15.57
C ALA A 56 -7.03 -1.87 -16.15
N ASN A 57 -7.87 -1.27 -15.30
CA ASN A 57 -9.11 -0.60 -15.67
C ASN A 57 -8.98 0.94 -15.71
N LEU A 58 -7.75 1.49 -15.71
CA LEU A 58 -7.56 2.93 -15.82
C LEU A 58 -8.05 3.47 -17.17
N PRO A 59 -8.68 4.66 -17.18
CA PRO A 59 -8.92 5.40 -18.41
C PRO A 59 -7.62 5.61 -19.20
N GLU A 60 -7.68 5.56 -20.53
CA GLU A 60 -6.51 5.60 -21.42
C GLU A 60 -5.61 6.83 -21.17
N HIS A 61 -6.21 8.01 -20.95
CA HIS A 61 -5.50 9.25 -20.62
C HIS A 61 -4.73 9.21 -19.28
N LEU A 62 -5.06 8.28 -18.37
CA LEU A 62 -4.34 8.05 -17.12
C LEU A 62 -3.35 6.87 -17.24
N ALA A 63 -3.61 5.92 -18.13
CA ALA A 63 -2.73 4.77 -18.34
C ALA A 63 -1.33 5.21 -18.77
N GLU A 64 -1.21 6.22 -19.64
CA GLU A 64 0.08 6.80 -20.04
C GLU A 64 0.88 7.36 -18.86
N ARG A 65 0.20 7.87 -17.84
CA ARG A 65 0.82 8.47 -16.66
C ARG A 65 1.38 7.41 -15.70
N PHE A 66 0.82 6.21 -15.69
CA PHE A 66 1.15 5.16 -14.74
C PHE A 66 1.66 3.92 -15.47
N PRO A 67 2.97 3.84 -15.79
CA PRO A 67 3.53 2.70 -16.52
C PRO A 67 3.35 1.35 -15.82
N THR A 68 3.26 1.35 -14.49
CA THR A 68 3.06 0.14 -13.70
C THR A 68 2.05 0.35 -12.57
N PRO A 69 1.46 -0.73 -12.02
CA PRO A 69 0.62 -0.65 -10.82
C PRO A 69 1.33 0.00 -9.63
N GLU A 70 2.66 -0.13 -9.56
CA GLU A 70 3.47 0.47 -8.51
C GLU A 70 3.53 2.00 -8.62
N HIS A 71 3.58 2.55 -9.85
CA HIS A 71 3.47 3.99 -10.08
C HIS A 71 2.12 4.52 -9.57
N LEU A 72 1.02 3.85 -9.93
CA LEU A 72 -0.32 4.19 -9.44
C LEU A 72 -0.37 4.17 -7.91
N ARG A 73 0.14 3.09 -7.29
CA ARG A 73 0.14 2.93 -5.83
C ARG A 73 0.89 4.05 -5.12
N LYS A 74 2.11 4.34 -5.56
CA LYS A 74 2.97 5.36 -4.95
C LYS A 74 2.39 6.76 -5.10
N TYR A 75 1.86 7.05 -6.29
CA TYR A 75 1.15 8.30 -6.53
C TYR A 75 -0.07 8.45 -5.63
N ALA A 76 -0.92 7.42 -5.54
CA ALA A 76 -2.10 7.41 -4.68
C ALA A 76 -1.72 7.61 -3.20
N LEU A 77 -0.67 6.95 -2.70
CA LEU A 77 -0.17 7.17 -1.34
C LEU A 77 0.16 8.64 -1.07
N ILE A 78 0.87 9.30 -1.98
CA ILE A 78 1.20 10.71 -1.84
C ILE A 78 -0.07 11.58 -1.87
N ARG A 79 -1.00 11.31 -2.78
CA ARG A 79 -2.27 12.04 -2.89
C ARG A 79 -3.17 11.87 -1.67
N CYS A 80 -3.10 10.71 -1.00
CA CYS A 80 -3.85 10.42 0.22
C CYS A 80 -3.14 10.90 1.51
N GLY A 81 -2.00 11.61 1.42
CA GLY A 81 -1.28 12.11 2.59
C GLY A 81 -0.41 11.08 3.31
N TYR A 82 -0.17 9.92 2.70
CA TYR A 82 0.75 8.89 3.20
C TYR A 82 2.12 9.06 2.52
N ALA A 83 2.76 10.19 2.79
CA ALA A 83 4.05 10.56 2.24
C ALA A 83 4.90 11.36 3.23
N THR A 84 6.20 11.35 2.98
CA THR A 84 7.16 12.25 3.63
C THR A 84 7.40 13.43 2.71
N GLN A 85 7.23 14.63 3.24
CA GLN A 85 7.51 15.89 2.56
C GLN A 85 8.90 16.41 2.94
N ARG A 86 9.68 16.81 1.95
CA ARG A 86 10.95 17.53 2.13
C ARG A 86 10.91 18.80 1.31
N GLN A 87 11.34 19.91 1.89
CA GLN A 87 11.41 21.19 1.21
C GLN A 87 12.86 21.66 1.13
N HIS A 88 13.19 22.24 -0.01
CA HIS A 88 14.49 22.85 -0.26
C HIS A 88 14.27 24.26 -0.80
N VAL A 89 14.90 25.24 -0.15
CA VAL A 89 14.83 26.65 -0.52
C VAL A 89 16.05 26.97 -1.36
N CYS A 90 15.85 27.30 -2.63
CA CYS A 90 16.90 27.73 -3.55
C CYS A 90 17.09 29.26 -3.48
N ALA A 91 18.18 29.78 -4.04
CA ALA A 91 18.44 31.22 -4.07
C ALA A 91 17.53 31.95 -5.08
N SER A 92 16.99 31.25 -6.08
CA SER A 92 16.09 31.85 -7.08
C SER A 92 15.07 30.85 -7.65
N LYS A 93 14.04 31.37 -8.32
CA LYS A 93 13.07 30.55 -9.08
C LYS A 93 13.76 29.73 -10.19
N ALA A 94 14.72 30.34 -10.89
CA ALA A 94 15.45 29.67 -11.97
C ALA A 94 16.29 28.50 -11.44
N GLU A 95 16.90 28.66 -10.27
CA GLU A 95 17.63 27.59 -9.60
C GLU A 95 16.68 26.48 -9.11
N ALA A 96 15.53 26.83 -8.52
CA ALA A 96 14.53 25.85 -8.11
C ALA A 96 14.06 24.97 -9.28
N GLN A 97 13.89 25.53 -10.48
CA GLN A 97 13.55 24.75 -11.67
C GLN A 97 14.66 23.78 -12.08
N ARG A 98 15.93 24.21 -12.05
CA ARG A 98 17.08 23.33 -12.34
C ARG A 98 17.23 22.23 -11.30
N PHE A 99 17.10 22.58 -10.02
CA PHE A 99 17.16 21.61 -8.93
C PHE A 99 16.01 20.60 -9.01
N ALA A 100 14.79 21.04 -9.29
CA ALA A 100 13.67 20.13 -9.48
C ALA A 100 13.89 19.18 -10.67
N ALA A 101 14.44 19.66 -11.79
CA ALA A 101 14.79 18.81 -12.93
C ALA A 101 15.85 17.77 -12.57
N PHE A 102 16.82 18.12 -11.73
CA PHE A 102 17.84 17.21 -11.22
C PHE A 102 17.28 16.17 -10.23
N VAL A 103 16.35 16.57 -9.36
CA VAL A 103 15.79 15.69 -8.32
C VAL A 103 14.78 14.68 -8.86
N ARG A 104 13.95 15.07 -9.84
CA ARG A 104 12.93 14.18 -10.44
C ARG A 104 13.42 12.77 -10.81
N PRO A 105 14.57 12.58 -11.48
CA PRO A 105 15.03 11.24 -11.84
C PRO A 105 15.62 10.42 -10.67
N ILE A 106 15.85 11.00 -9.49
CA ILE A 106 16.46 10.29 -8.35
C ILE A 106 15.48 9.27 -7.75
N ASP A 107 14.19 9.61 -7.70
CA ASP A 107 13.12 8.75 -7.21
C ASP A 107 11.95 8.85 -8.20
N GLU A 108 11.84 7.85 -9.08
CA GLU A 108 10.82 7.78 -10.14
C GLU A 108 9.38 7.86 -9.61
N TYR A 109 9.17 7.52 -8.33
CA TYR A 109 7.86 7.51 -7.70
C TYR A 109 7.53 8.81 -6.95
N SER A 110 8.50 9.72 -6.82
CA SER A 110 8.32 10.96 -6.10
C SER A 110 7.49 11.97 -6.88
N ILE A 111 6.71 12.78 -6.16
CA ILE A 111 6.12 14.00 -6.74
C ILE A 111 7.06 15.15 -6.39
N VAL A 112 7.45 15.93 -7.39
CA VAL A 112 8.29 17.12 -7.21
C VAL A 112 7.54 18.34 -7.75
N THR A 113 7.28 19.32 -6.89
CA THR A 113 6.72 20.62 -7.31
C THR A 113 7.66 21.76 -6.94
N THR A 114 7.45 22.87 -7.63
CA THR A 114 8.20 24.11 -7.41
C THR A 114 7.22 25.25 -7.19
N GLN A 115 7.39 26.01 -6.11
CA GLN A 115 6.63 27.21 -5.83
C GLN A 115 7.61 28.35 -5.50
N GLY A 116 7.73 29.33 -6.41
CA GLY A 116 8.75 30.36 -6.29
C GLY A 116 10.16 29.76 -6.34
N ASN A 117 10.95 30.00 -5.30
CA ASN A 117 12.29 29.43 -5.09
C ASN A 117 12.27 28.15 -4.22
N ILE A 118 11.11 27.61 -3.87
CA ILE A 118 10.99 26.43 -3.01
C ILE A 118 10.70 25.21 -3.87
N VAL A 119 11.49 24.15 -3.69
CA VAL A 119 11.25 22.83 -4.26
C VAL A 119 10.70 21.92 -3.17
N THR A 120 9.54 21.31 -3.42
CA THR A 120 8.94 20.33 -2.51
C THR A 120 8.98 18.95 -3.14
N VAL A 121 9.51 17.99 -2.41
CA VAL A 121 9.63 16.57 -2.80
C VAL A 121 8.76 15.75 -1.86
N TRP A 122 7.79 15.04 -2.42
CA TRP A 122 6.98 14.06 -1.70
C TRP A 122 7.41 12.65 -2.09
N THR A 123 7.78 11.85 -1.10
CA THR A 123 8.10 10.44 -1.26
C THR A 123 7.05 9.62 -0.53
N ALA A 124 6.42 8.66 -1.22
CA ALA A 124 5.41 7.79 -0.62
C ALA A 124 5.97 7.00 0.56
N SER A 125 5.21 6.90 1.65
CA SER A 125 5.61 6.14 2.83
C SER A 125 5.79 4.65 2.51
N SER A 126 6.81 4.02 3.12
CA SER A 126 6.97 2.57 3.04
C SER A 126 5.84 1.89 3.81
N GLN A 127 5.09 1.03 3.13
CA GLN A 127 4.03 0.20 3.71
C GLN A 127 4.57 -1.16 4.20
N SER A 128 5.88 -1.27 4.46
CA SER A 128 6.45 -2.50 5.03
C SER A 128 6.12 -2.63 6.52
N TYR A 129 6.06 -3.87 7.03
CA TYR A 129 5.82 -4.13 8.45
C TYR A 129 6.80 -3.43 9.39
N ARG A 130 8.06 -3.27 8.96
CA ARG A 130 9.09 -2.57 9.75
C ARG A 130 8.90 -1.06 9.75
N ALA A 131 8.36 -0.49 8.67
CA ALA A 131 8.25 0.95 8.48
C ALA A 131 6.89 1.52 8.90
N MET A 132 5.84 0.71 8.97
CA MET A 132 4.48 1.18 9.22
C MET A 132 3.72 0.30 10.21
N LYS A 133 3.15 0.93 11.25
CA LYS A 133 2.29 0.25 12.23
C LYS A 133 0.99 -0.23 11.56
N LYS A 134 0.43 -1.35 12.02
CA LYS A 134 -0.79 -1.99 11.44
C LYS A 134 -1.94 -1.03 11.20
N GLN A 135 -2.27 -0.21 12.19
CA GLN A 135 -3.39 0.73 12.08
C GLN A 135 -3.20 1.69 10.91
N ARG A 136 -2.01 2.31 10.83
CA ARG A 136 -1.64 3.23 9.75
C ARG A 136 -1.62 2.52 8.39
N PHE A 137 -1.21 1.26 8.36
CA PHE A 137 -1.26 0.44 7.14
C PHE A 137 -2.70 0.24 6.66
N LEU A 138 -3.62 -0.17 7.53
CA LEU A 138 -5.03 -0.37 7.19
C LEU A 138 -5.69 0.93 6.72
N GLU A 139 -5.41 2.05 7.38
CA GLU A 139 -5.88 3.37 6.97
C GLU A 139 -5.36 3.73 5.57
N SER A 140 -4.07 3.52 5.32
CA SER A 140 -3.46 3.79 4.02
C SER A 140 -4.01 2.88 2.91
N GLN A 141 -4.24 1.60 3.21
CA GLN A 141 -4.81 0.62 2.29
C GLN A 141 -6.21 1.06 1.85
N ARG A 142 -7.05 1.47 2.80
CA ARG A 142 -8.41 1.95 2.53
C ARG A 142 -8.37 3.22 1.68
N ALA A 143 -7.63 4.23 2.11
CA ALA A 143 -7.55 5.51 1.41
C ALA A 143 -7.04 5.35 -0.03
N VAL A 144 -6.02 4.53 -0.25
CA VAL A 144 -5.49 4.26 -1.59
C VAL A 144 -6.51 3.50 -2.45
N ARG A 145 -7.23 2.53 -1.88
CA ARG A 145 -8.29 1.80 -2.62
C ARG A 145 -9.41 2.75 -3.05
N ASP A 146 -9.89 3.58 -2.15
CA ASP A 146 -10.95 4.56 -2.43
C ASP A 146 -10.49 5.56 -3.50
N TYR A 147 -9.24 6.01 -3.42
CA TYR A 147 -8.64 6.86 -4.45
C TYR A 147 -8.60 6.16 -5.81
N CYS A 148 -8.12 4.92 -5.88
CA CYS A 148 -8.07 4.17 -7.14
C CYS A 148 -9.46 3.89 -7.71
N ALA A 149 -10.45 3.58 -6.85
CA ALA A 149 -11.84 3.39 -7.26
C ALA A 149 -12.43 4.64 -7.90
N SER A 150 -12.10 5.83 -7.38
CA SER A 150 -12.55 7.10 -7.96
C SER A 150 -11.95 7.37 -9.34
N LEU A 151 -10.72 6.92 -9.61
CA LEU A 151 -10.08 7.07 -10.93
C LEU A 151 -10.74 6.22 -12.02
N ILE A 152 -11.24 5.04 -11.65
CA ILE A 152 -11.92 4.12 -12.59
C ILE A 152 -13.43 4.36 -12.67
N GLY A 153 -13.95 5.39 -11.99
CA GLY A 153 -15.37 5.74 -12.03
C GLY A 153 -16.29 4.77 -11.28
N VAL A 154 -15.76 3.97 -10.34
CA VAL A 154 -16.54 2.99 -9.55
C VAL A 154 -17.10 3.61 -8.24
N ASN A 155 -17.06 4.94 -8.09
CA ASN A 155 -17.68 5.59 -6.94
C ASN A 155 -19.22 5.56 -7.04
N ALA A 156 -19.85 5.34 -5.89
CA ALA A 156 -21.31 5.22 -5.72
C ALA A 156 -22.11 6.37 -6.33
N ASP A 157 -21.50 7.54 -6.51
CA ASP A 157 -22.11 8.72 -7.12
C ASP A 157 -22.52 8.50 -8.59
N ASN A 158 -21.80 7.65 -9.34
CA ASN A 158 -22.13 7.33 -10.74
C ASN A 158 -23.35 6.40 -10.89
N LEU A 159 -23.79 5.72 -9.83
CA LEU A 159 -25.04 4.96 -9.84
C LEU A 159 -26.27 5.88 -9.77
N GLN A 160 -26.15 7.02 -9.08
CA GLN A 160 -27.24 7.96 -8.91
C GLN A 160 -27.44 8.83 -10.17
N GLU A 161 -26.37 9.16 -10.88
CA GLU A 161 -26.42 9.89 -12.16
C GLU A 161 -27.00 9.05 -13.31
N ASN A 162 -26.80 7.73 -13.31
CA ASN A 162 -27.38 6.82 -14.30
C ASN A 162 -28.84 6.43 -13.97
N ALA A 163 -29.20 6.36 -12.68
CA ALA A 163 -30.59 6.15 -12.28
C ALA A 163 -31.49 7.36 -12.62
N GLY A 164 -30.95 8.58 -12.60
CA GLY A 164 -31.69 9.80 -12.96
C GLY A 164 -31.83 10.07 -14.47
N LYS A 165 -31.04 9.39 -15.32
CA LYS A 165 -31.13 9.51 -16.80
C LYS A 165 -31.98 8.41 -17.45
N ALA A 166 -32.38 7.41 -16.68
CA ALA A 166 -33.25 6.31 -17.10
C ALA A 166 -34.69 6.43 -16.55
N ALA A 167 -35.06 7.59 -15.99
CA ALA A 167 -36.38 7.92 -15.48
C ALA A 167 -37.04 9.02 -16.32
#